data_AF-A0A7W1FC78-F1
#
_entry.id   AF-A0A7W1FC78-F1
#
_cell.length_a   1.000
_cell.length_b   1.000
_cell.length_c   1.000
_cell.angle_alpha   90.00
_cell.angle_beta   90.00
_cell.angle_gamma   90.00
#
_symmetry.space_group_name_H-M   'P 1'
#
loop_
_entity.id
_entity.type
_entity.pdbx_description
1 polymer ?
#
loop_
_entity_poly.entity_id
_entity_poly.type
_entity_poly.pdbx_seq_one_letter_code
_entity_poly.pdbx_strand_id
1 'polypeptide(L)'
;MKRNFCWGGSTAIRRDVFERLNLREKWRGTLSDDFTLTNAMNAANLPICFVSQCLTATVEDCNGRELLEFTTRQMKITRIYAPHLWKASLIGSFLFTAVFWSGIVLLFFVSNFHFWLTLTFLLVIFAFGFVKAWLRLKAVKLALNNYEKELNHQLLSHLTLWTISPLLYFYNCLCALFSRKIVWRGIEYNLKSATETEILSTNNRQLESIE
;
A
#
# COMPACT_ATOMS: atom_id res chain seq x y z
N MET A 1 -16.67 -3.80 -12.34
CA MET A 1 -16.56 -3.12 -11.02
C MET A 1 -16.30 -4.13 -9.89
N LYS A 2 -15.24 -4.96 -9.97
CA LYS A 2 -14.97 -6.11 -9.06
C LYS A 2 -13.61 -5.99 -8.32
N ARG A 3 -13.18 -4.78 -7.93
CA ARG A 3 -11.85 -4.55 -7.32
C ARG A 3 -11.86 -3.54 -6.16
N ASN A 4 -13.01 -3.31 -5.55
CA ASN A 4 -13.08 -2.43 -4.39
C ASN A 4 -12.65 -3.19 -3.13
N PHE A 5 -12.14 -2.45 -2.16
CA PHE A 5 -11.60 -2.94 -0.89
C PHE A 5 -12.21 -2.11 0.24
N CYS A 6 -12.51 -2.74 1.38
CA CYS A 6 -12.97 -2.06 2.57
C CYS A 6 -11.75 -1.51 3.32
N TRP A 7 -11.62 -0.19 3.48
CA TRP A 7 -10.52 0.42 4.23
C TRP A 7 -10.96 0.74 5.67
N GLY A 8 -10.23 0.25 6.67
CA GLY A 8 -10.61 0.34 8.08
C GLY A 8 -10.81 1.78 8.61
N GLY A 9 -10.17 2.78 8.00
CA GLY A 9 -10.30 4.17 8.43
C GLY A 9 -11.63 4.86 8.08
N SER A 10 -12.37 4.36 7.09
CA SER A 10 -13.66 4.92 6.67
C SER A 10 -14.47 3.87 5.90
N THR A 11 -15.03 2.91 6.63
CA THR A 11 -15.91 1.87 6.09
C THR A 11 -17.20 1.77 6.89
N ALA A 12 -18.33 1.60 6.19
CA ALA A 12 -19.63 1.31 6.78
C ALA A 12 -20.21 0.01 6.20
N ILE A 13 -20.94 -0.72 7.04
CA ILE A 13 -21.63 -1.96 6.67
C ILE A 13 -23.00 -2.03 7.35
N ARG A 14 -23.99 -2.60 6.66
CA ARG A 14 -25.31 -2.85 7.26
C ARG A 14 -25.20 -3.94 8.34
N ARG A 15 -25.86 -3.71 9.48
CA ARG A 15 -25.82 -4.64 10.63
C ARG A 15 -26.23 -6.07 10.26
N ASP A 16 -27.30 -6.23 9.49
CA ASP A 16 -27.79 -7.55 9.07
C ASP A 16 -26.75 -8.30 8.22
N VAL A 17 -26.01 -7.60 7.35
CA VAL A 17 -24.90 -8.20 6.59
C VAL A 17 -23.75 -8.56 7.52
N PHE A 18 -23.44 -7.70 8.49
CA PHE A 18 -22.37 -7.95 9.46
C PHE A 18 -22.61 -9.23 10.26
N GLU A 19 -23.81 -9.39 10.80
CA GLU A 19 -24.21 -10.58 11.56
C GLU A 19 -24.29 -11.81 10.66
N ARG A 20 -24.90 -11.70 9.47
CA ARG A 20 -25.00 -12.81 8.50
C ARG A 20 -23.64 -13.37 8.09
N LEU A 21 -22.62 -12.52 7.98
CA LEU A 21 -21.26 -12.93 7.63
C LEU A 21 -20.45 -13.43 8.82
N ASN A 22 -21.02 -13.36 10.04
CA ASN A 22 -20.38 -13.66 11.31
C ASN A 22 -19.02 -12.95 11.46
N LEU A 23 -18.99 -11.65 11.13
CA LEU A 23 -17.73 -10.88 11.07
C LEU A 23 -17.06 -10.77 12.43
N ARG A 24 -17.83 -10.68 13.51
CA ARG A 24 -17.30 -10.60 14.87
C ARG A 24 -16.38 -11.78 15.18
N GLU A 25 -16.80 -12.99 14.87
CA GLU A 25 -15.98 -14.18 15.08
C GLU A 25 -14.82 -14.25 14.08
N LYS A 26 -15.01 -13.83 12.83
CA LYS A 26 -13.92 -13.80 11.84
C LYS A 26 -12.81 -12.82 12.19
N TRP A 27 -13.11 -11.74 12.90
CA TRP A 27 -12.08 -10.81 13.36
C TRP A 27 -11.24 -11.36 14.52
N ARG A 28 -11.76 -12.32 15.29
CA ARG A 28 -11.00 -12.95 16.36
C ARG A 28 -9.80 -13.70 15.77
N GLY A 29 -8.61 -13.40 16.28
CA GLY A 29 -7.38 -14.00 15.80
C GLY A 29 -6.84 -13.38 14.50
N THR A 30 -7.45 -12.33 13.97
CA THR A 30 -6.92 -11.60 12.81
C THR A 30 -6.22 -10.31 13.24
N LEU A 31 -5.17 -9.94 12.52
CA LEU A 31 -4.53 -8.63 12.68
C LEU A 31 -5.27 -7.55 11.90
N SER A 32 -5.66 -7.84 10.66
CA SER A 32 -6.21 -6.86 9.73
C SER A 32 -7.73 -7.04 9.58
N ASP A 33 -8.49 -6.13 10.18
CA ASP A 33 -9.95 -6.11 10.16
C ASP A 33 -10.49 -5.83 8.74
N ASP A 34 -9.83 -4.94 8.03
CA ASP A 34 -10.15 -4.44 6.69
C ASP A 34 -10.02 -5.51 5.58
N PHE A 35 -8.93 -6.28 5.58
CA PHE A 35 -8.76 -7.44 4.71
C PHE A 35 -9.72 -8.57 5.10
N THR A 36 -9.96 -8.79 6.39
CA THR A 36 -10.90 -9.83 6.84
C THR A 36 -12.30 -9.52 6.36
N LEU A 37 -12.74 -8.26 6.48
CA LEU A 37 -14.01 -7.77 5.97
C LEU A 37 -14.07 -7.89 4.44
N THR A 38 -13.03 -7.43 3.74
CA THR A 38 -12.99 -7.50 2.27
C THR A 38 -13.09 -8.94 1.77
N ASN A 39 -12.34 -9.85 2.37
CA ASN A 39 -12.36 -11.27 2.01
C ASN A 39 -13.72 -11.90 2.31
N ALA A 40 -14.37 -11.57 3.44
CA ALA A 40 -15.70 -12.05 3.76
C ALA A 40 -16.77 -11.55 2.78
N MET A 41 -16.72 -10.27 2.39
CA MET A 41 -17.62 -9.70 1.39
C MET A 41 -17.43 -10.35 0.02
N ASN A 42 -16.18 -10.50 -0.44
CA ASN A 42 -15.85 -11.14 -1.71
C ASN A 42 -16.26 -12.62 -1.73
N ALA A 43 -16.01 -13.37 -0.66
CA ALA A 43 -16.41 -14.77 -0.55
C ALA A 43 -17.94 -14.96 -0.60
N ALA A 44 -18.70 -13.98 -0.08
CA ALA A 44 -20.15 -13.95 -0.16
C ALA A 44 -20.70 -13.32 -1.46
N ASN A 45 -19.82 -12.96 -2.42
CA ASN A 45 -20.17 -12.24 -3.64
C ASN A 45 -20.97 -10.95 -3.41
N LEU A 46 -20.73 -10.28 -2.29
CA LEU A 46 -21.39 -9.02 -1.95
C LEU A 46 -20.58 -7.84 -2.51
N PRO A 47 -21.25 -6.79 -3.03
CA PRO A 47 -20.56 -5.64 -3.57
C PRO A 47 -19.90 -4.82 -2.48
N ILE A 48 -18.73 -4.28 -2.79
CA ILE A 48 -18.06 -3.23 -2.01
C ILE A 48 -18.16 -1.95 -2.85
N CYS A 49 -18.75 -0.90 -2.30
CA CYS A 49 -18.96 0.38 -3.00
C CYS A 49 -17.97 1.43 -2.49
N PHE A 50 -17.24 2.07 -3.41
CA PHE A 50 -16.39 3.21 -3.08
C PHE A 50 -17.19 4.51 -3.17
N VAL A 51 -17.14 5.34 -2.13
CA VAL A 51 -17.81 6.64 -2.06
C VAL A 51 -16.75 7.72 -1.83
N SER A 52 -16.41 8.48 -2.88
CA SER A 52 -15.28 9.43 -2.85
C SER A 52 -15.46 10.54 -1.81
N GLN A 53 -16.70 10.94 -1.51
CA GLN A 53 -17.04 11.95 -0.51
C GLN A 53 -16.74 11.48 0.92
N CYS A 54 -16.58 10.17 1.14
CA CYS A 54 -16.25 9.58 2.43
C CYS A 54 -14.74 9.32 2.58
N LEU A 55 -13.91 9.78 1.65
CA LEU A 55 -12.46 9.71 1.78
C LEU A 55 -12.03 10.63 2.92
N THR A 56 -11.30 10.10 3.89
CA THR A 56 -10.78 10.86 5.04
C THR A 56 -9.27 10.98 4.93
N ALA A 57 -8.74 12.19 5.16
CA ALA A 57 -7.31 12.40 5.22
C ALA A 57 -6.74 11.81 6.53
N THR A 58 -5.63 11.09 6.43
CA THR A 58 -4.81 10.67 7.58
C THR A 58 -3.56 11.54 7.58
N VAL A 59 -3.48 12.45 8.55
CA VAL A 59 -2.36 13.39 8.70
C VAL A 59 -1.45 12.87 9.81
N GLU A 60 -0.28 12.36 9.43
CA GLU A 60 0.74 11.89 10.36
C GLU A 60 2.10 12.41 9.91
N ASP A 61 2.89 12.88 10.88
CA ASP A 61 4.30 13.12 10.66
C ASP A 61 5.03 11.78 10.68
N CYS A 62 5.87 11.54 9.67
CA CYS A 62 6.55 10.27 9.51
C CYS A 62 7.98 10.53 9.03
N ASN A 63 8.96 10.01 9.78
CA ASN A 63 10.35 10.01 9.32
C ASN A 63 10.64 8.81 8.40
N GLY A 64 11.80 8.80 7.74
CA GLY A 64 12.16 7.74 6.79
C GLY A 64 12.21 6.33 7.40
N ARG A 65 12.55 6.20 8.69
CA ARG A 65 12.57 4.91 9.40
C ARG A 65 11.16 4.41 9.66
N GLU A 66 10.27 5.28 10.10
CA GLU A 66 8.85 4.97 10.29
C GLU A 66 8.17 4.64 8.96
N LEU A 67 8.51 5.36 7.88
CA LEU A 67 8.01 5.06 6.54
C LEU A 67 8.40 3.64 6.10
N LEU A 68 9.66 3.27 6.31
CA LEU A 68 10.17 1.95 5.96
C LEU A 68 9.53 0.85 6.81
N GLU A 69 9.43 1.05 8.12
CA GLU A 69 8.72 0.15 9.04
C GLU A 69 7.29 -0.06 8.58
N PHE A 70 6.55 1.03 8.42
CA PHE A 70 5.13 1.03 8.06
C PHE A 70 4.91 0.32 6.73
N THR A 71 5.62 0.72 5.68
CA THR A 71 5.44 0.14 4.34
C THR A 71 5.90 -1.33 4.26
N THR A 72 6.92 -1.73 5.03
CA THR A 72 7.30 -3.14 5.19
C THR A 72 6.19 -3.93 5.87
N ARG A 73 5.62 -3.39 6.96
CA ARG A 73 4.51 -4.02 7.69
C ARG A 73 3.27 -4.17 6.79
N GLN A 74 2.90 -3.14 6.03
CA GLN A 74 1.81 -3.22 5.05
C GLN A 74 2.03 -4.35 4.03
N MET A 75 3.26 -4.53 3.56
CA MET A 75 3.58 -5.58 2.60
C MET A 75 3.57 -6.99 3.21
N LYS A 76 3.98 -7.13 4.48
CA LYS A 76 3.85 -8.38 5.25
C LYS A 76 2.39 -8.76 5.47
N ILE A 77 1.55 -7.80 5.87
CA ILE A 77 0.10 -8.01 6.03
C ILE A 77 -0.51 -8.42 4.68
N THR A 78 -0.25 -7.64 3.62
CA THR A 78 -0.78 -7.92 2.28
C THR A 78 -0.37 -9.31 1.77
N ARG A 79 0.86 -9.76 2.04
CA ARG A 79 1.32 -11.12 1.67
C ARG A 79 0.43 -12.21 2.24
N ILE A 80 -0.02 -12.06 3.48
CA ILE A 80 -0.82 -13.05 4.20
C ILE A 80 -2.29 -12.95 3.80
N TYR A 81 -2.83 -11.74 3.75
CA TYR A 81 -4.27 -11.51 3.55
C TYR A 81 -4.71 -11.45 2.09
N ALA A 82 -3.84 -11.01 1.19
CA ALA A 82 -4.11 -10.87 -0.25
C ALA A 82 -2.87 -11.23 -1.08
N PRO A 83 -2.43 -12.51 -1.07
CA PRO A 83 -1.17 -12.95 -1.68
C PRO A 83 -1.09 -12.63 -3.18
N HIS A 84 -2.22 -12.57 -3.89
CA HIS A 84 -2.26 -12.19 -5.30
C HIS A 84 -1.89 -10.71 -5.53
N LEU A 85 -2.32 -9.79 -4.65
CA LEU A 85 -1.93 -8.37 -4.70
C LEU A 85 -0.45 -8.21 -4.34
N TRP A 86 0.03 -8.95 -3.34
CA TRP A 86 1.44 -8.96 -2.99
C TRP A 86 2.32 -9.46 -4.15
N LYS A 87 1.93 -10.56 -4.83
CA LYS A 87 2.64 -11.06 -6.02
C LYS A 87 2.63 -10.02 -7.15
N ALA A 88 1.48 -9.38 -7.39
CA ALA A 88 1.38 -8.31 -8.39
C ALA A 88 2.29 -7.12 -8.05
N SER A 89 2.38 -6.74 -6.76
CA SER A 89 3.30 -5.72 -6.28
C SER A 89 4.76 -6.13 -6.49
N LEU A 90 5.14 -7.35 -6.11
CA LEU A 90 6.51 -7.86 -6.28
C LEU A 90 6.93 -7.86 -7.75
N ILE A 91 6.10 -8.45 -8.62
CA ILE A 91 6.40 -8.55 -10.06
C ILE A 91 6.40 -7.16 -10.71
N GLY A 92 5.39 -6.33 -10.42
CA GLY A 92 5.28 -5.00 -11.00
C GLY A 92 6.40 -4.07 -10.56
N SER A 93 6.76 -4.08 -9.28
CA SER A 93 7.88 -3.29 -8.75
C SER A 93 9.22 -3.76 -9.28
N PHE A 94 9.43 -5.08 -9.40
CA PHE A 94 10.63 -5.66 -10.03
C PHE A 94 10.75 -5.24 -11.49
N LEU A 95 9.72 -5.47 -12.32
CA LEU A 95 9.75 -5.16 -13.74
C LEU A 95 9.99 -3.66 -13.99
N PHE A 96 9.28 -2.80 -13.26
CA PHE A 96 9.48 -1.36 -13.37
C PHE A 96 10.91 -0.99 -12.98
N THR A 97 11.39 -1.48 -11.84
CA THR A 97 12.73 -1.19 -11.35
C THR A 97 13.80 -1.65 -12.34
N ALA A 98 13.68 -2.89 -12.80
CA ALA A 98 14.60 -3.49 -13.75
C ALA A 98 14.63 -2.68 -15.04
N VAL A 99 13.49 -2.36 -15.66
CA VAL A 99 13.46 -1.65 -16.94
C VAL A 99 13.91 -0.19 -16.80
N PHE A 100 13.33 0.55 -15.86
CA PHE A 100 13.55 1.99 -15.75
C PHE A 100 14.98 2.31 -15.27
N TRP A 101 15.44 1.68 -14.18
CA TRP A 101 16.75 1.97 -13.62
C TRP A 101 17.88 1.34 -14.44
N SER A 102 17.73 0.12 -14.96
CA SER A 102 18.75 -0.40 -15.88
C SER A 102 18.82 0.41 -17.17
N GLY A 103 17.70 0.93 -17.67
CA GLY A 103 17.70 1.84 -18.83
C GLY A 103 18.51 3.11 -18.56
N ILE A 104 18.34 3.73 -17.38
CA ILE A 104 19.14 4.89 -16.97
C ILE A 104 20.63 4.53 -16.95
N VAL A 105 20.99 3.39 -16.35
CA VAL A 105 22.38 2.91 -16.31
C VAL A 105 22.90 2.64 -17.72
N LEU A 106 22.08 2.04 -18.59
CA LEU A 106 22.44 1.66 -19.94
C LEU A 106 22.81 2.88 -20.81
N LEU A 107 22.22 4.05 -20.58
CA LEU A 107 22.56 5.29 -21.29
C LEU A 107 24.05 5.63 -21.22
N PHE A 108 24.76 5.21 -20.16
CA PHE A 108 26.21 5.45 -20.01
C PHE A 108 27.07 4.48 -20.83
N PHE A 109 26.50 3.39 -21.34
CA PHE A 109 27.22 2.32 -22.05
C PHE A 109 26.83 2.17 -23.52
N VAL A 110 25.79 2.86 -23.99
CA VAL A 110 25.33 2.81 -25.38
C VAL A 110 25.56 4.13 -26.11
N SER A 111 25.72 4.07 -27.42
CA SER A 111 25.94 5.24 -28.28
C SER A 111 25.09 5.19 -29.56
N ASN A 112 25.04 6.31 -30.28
CA ASN A 112 24.34 6.45 -31.57
C ASN A 112 22.85 6.06 -31.48
N PHE A 113 22.38 5.19 -32.37
CA PHE A 113 20.97 4.77 -32.44
C PHE A 113 20.46 4.17 -31.12
N HIS A 114 21.24 3.29 -30.47
CA HIS A 114 20.83 2.64 -29.23
C HIS A 114 20.67 3.62 -28.07
N PHE A 115 21.46 4.70 -28.04
CA PHE A 115 21.30 5.78 -27.07
C PHE A 115 19.95 6.47 -27.25
N TRP A 116 19.65 6.95 -28.47
CA TRP A 116 18.39 7.64 -28.76
C TRP A 116 17.17 6.74 -28.55
N LEU A 117 17.27 5.46 -28.89
CA LEU A 117 16.23 4.46 -28.63
C LEU A 117 15.97 4.32 -27.12
N THR A 118 17.01 4.07 -26.33
CA THR A 118 16.92 3.91 -24.86
C THR A 118 16.36 5.18 -24.21
N LEU A 119 16.86 6.35 -24.61
CA LEU A 119 16.39 7.64 -24.10
C LEU A 119 14.91 7.85 -24.42
N THR A 120 14.48 7.56 -25.65
CA THR A 120 13.08 7.70 -26.06
C THR A 120 12.16 6.80 -25.24
N PHE A 121 12.52 5.54 -25.01
CA PHE A 121 11.75 4.63 -24.15
C PHE A 121 11.66 5.13 -22.71
N LEU A 122 12.77 5.61 -22.14
CA LEU A 122 12.77 6.19 -20.79
C LEU A 122 11.88 7.43 -20.69
N LEU A 123 11.94 8.33 -21.68
CA LEU A 123 11.09 9.52 -21.73
C LEU A 123 9.61 9.16 -21.84
N VAL A 124 9.26 8.13 -22.61
CA VAL A 124 7.89 7.63 -22.72
C VAL A 124 7.41 7.09 -21.37
N ILE A 125 8.20 6.23 -20.71
CA ILE A 125 7.88 5.71 -19.37
C ILE A 125 7.73 6.86 -18.37
N PHE A 126 8.63 7.84 -18.43
CA PHE A 126 8.59 9.03 -17.59
C PHE A 126 7.31 9.85 -17.81
N ALA A 127 6.95 10.12 -19.06
CA ALA A 127 5.74 10.85 -19.40
C ALA A 127 4.48 10.15 -18.88
N PHE A 128 4.34 8.84 -19.11
CA PHE A 128 3.20 8.08 -18.59
C PHE A 128 3.16 8.06 -17.05
N GLY A 129 4.31 7.89 -16.39
CA GLY A 129 4.40 7.93 -14.94
C GLY A 129 4.00 9.29 -14.36
N PHE A 130 4.48 10.37 -14.96
CA PHE A 130 4.12 11.74 -14.61
C PHE A 130 2.63 12.02 -14.81
N VAL A 131 2.07 11.69 -15.98
CA VAL A 131 0.64 11.88 -16.27
C VAL A 131 -0.22 11.10 -15.28
N LYS A 132 0.13 9.84 -14.99
CA LYS A 132 -0.56 9.03 -13.98
C LYS A 132 -0.51 9.67 -12.59
N ALA A 133 0.67 10.15 -12.17
CA ALA A 133 0.85 10.80 -10.88
C ALA A 133 0.02 12.10 -10.77
N TRP A 134 -0.01 12.89 -11.84
CA TRP A 134 -0.79 14.12 -11.94
C TRP A 134 -2.30 13.86 -11.90
N LEU A 135 -2.80 12.88 -12.68
CA LEU A 135 -4.20 12.48 -12.65
C LEU A 135 -4.63 11.99 -11.26
N ARG A 136 -3.78 11.19 -10.59
CA ARG A 136 -4.01 10.76 -9.21
C ARG A 136 -4.12 11.95 -8.27
N LEU A 137 -3.19 12.92 -8.35
CA LEU A 137 -3.24 14.11 -7.50
C LEU A 137 -4.49 14.95 -7.74
N LYS A 138 -4.91 15.13 -9.00
CA LYS A 138 -6.18 15.79 -9.33
C LYS A 138 -7.38 15.07 -8.73
N ALA A 139 -7.43 13.74 -8.80
CA ALA A 139 -8.51 12.96 -8.20
C ALA A 139 -8.54 13.10 -6.68
N VAL A 140 -7.38 13.09 -6.01
CA VAL A 140 -7.27 13.28 -4.56
C VAL A 140 -7.72 14.69 -4.16
N LYS A 141 -7.29 15.73 -4.87
CA LYS A 141 -7.74 17.12 -4.62
C LYS A 141 -9.25 17.29 -4.77
N LEU A 142 -9.87 16.60 -5.72
CA LEU A 142 -11.31 16.63 -5.91
C LEU A 142 -12.06 15.97 -4.74
N ALA A 143 -11.52 14.88 -4.20
CA ALA A 143 -12.12 14.17 -3.07
C ALA A 143 -11.84 14.84 -1.70
N LEU A 144 -10.65 15.47 -1.54
CA LEU A 144 -10.19 16.12 -0.33
C LEU A 144 -10.00 17.63 -0.54
N ASN A 145 -11.05 18.30 -1.01
CA ASN A 145 -11.02 19.74 -1.33
C ASN A 145 -10.57 20.63 -0.15
N ASN A 146 -10.90 20.23 1.09
CA ASN A 146 -10.50 20.95 2.30
C ASN A 146 -8.99 20.88 2.61
N TYR A 147 -8.22 20.03 1.91
CA TYR A 147 -6.78 19.81 2.12
C TYR A 147 -5.93 20.35 0.95
N GLU A 148 -6.46 21.27 0.15
CA GLU A 148 -5.78 21.73 -1.07
C GLU A 148 -4.40 22.35 -0.77
N LYS A 149 -4.28 23.10 0.34
CA LYS A 149 -3.03 23.76 0.73
C LYS A 149 -1.93 22.75 1.06
N GLU A 150 -2.27 21.74 1.85
CA GLU A 150 -1.38 20.64 2.25
C GLU A 150 -0.96 19.82 1.02
N LEU A 151 -1.91 19.50 0.14
CA LEU A 151 -1.64 18.77 -1.10
C LEU A 151 -0.76 19.57 -2.06
N ASN A 152 -0.86 20.91 -2.07
CA ASN A 152 0.02 21.77 -2.84
C ASN A 152 1.46 21.75 -2.31
N HIS A 153 1.65 21.72 -0.98
CA HIS A 153 2.98 21.56 -0.40
C HIS A 153 3.62 20.20 -0.76
N GLN A 154 2.80 19.17 -0.98
CA GLN A 154 3.25 17.83 -1.37
C GLN A 154 3.32 17.60 -2.90
N LEU A 155 3.09 18.65 -3.71
CA LEU A 155 3.01 18.54 -5.17
C LEU A 155 4.24 17.86 -5.79
N LEU A 156 5.43 18.31 -5.41
CA LEU A 156 6.67 17.75 -5.92
C LEU A 156 6.81 16.28 -5.54
N SER A 157 6.58 15.94 -4.27
CA SER A 157 6.61 14.56 -3.78
C SER A 157 5.66 13.65 -4.56
N HIS A 158 4.43 14.11 -4.83
CA HIS A 158 3.48 13.34 -5.62
C HIS A 158 3.92 13.13 -7.08
N LEU A 159 4.57 14.12 -7.68
CA LEU A 159 4.97 14.11 -9.10
C LEU A 159 6.34 13.46 -9.35
N THR A 160 7.20 13.31 -8.34
CA THR A 160 8.56 12.78 -8.51
C THR A 160 8.78 11.44 -7.84
N LEU A 161 8.25 11.19 -6.64
CA LEU A 161 8.57 9.98 -5.87
C LEU A 161 8.04 8.68 -6.49
N TRP A 162 7.23 8.75 -7.54
CA TRP A 162 6.73 7.56 -8.23
C TRP A 162 7.85 6.77 -8.94
N THR A 163 9.02 7.37 -9.20
CA THR A 163 10.19 6.68 -9.77
C THR A 163 10.97 5.89 -8.72
N ILE A 164 10.98 6.37 -7.47
CA ILE A 164 11.68 5.76 -6.33
C ILE A 164 10.78 4.75 -5.60
N SER A 165 9.47 5.00 -5.55
CA SER A 165 8.52 4.13 -4.83
C SER A 165 8.61 2.65 -5.26
N PRO A 166 8.75 2.29 -6.54
CA PRO A 166 8.91 0.89 -6.94
C PRO A 166 10.15 0.20 -6.34
N LEU A 167 11.27 0.92 -6.13
CA LEU A 167 12.43 0.36 -5.43
C LEU A 167 12.08 0.00 -3.98
N LEU A 168 11.41 0.92 -3.28
CA LEU A 168 10.94 0.71 -1.91
C LEU A 168 9.96 -0.46 -1.83
N TYR A 169 8.97 -0.51 -2.73
CA TYR A 169 7.99 -1.60 -2.79
C TYR A 169 8.67 -2.95 -3.07
N PHE A 170 9.66 -2.99 -3.97
CA PHE A 170 10.41 -4.21 -4.25
C PHE A 170 11.17 -4.68 -3.02
N TYR A 171 11.91 -3.79 -2.35
CA TYR A 171 12.59 -4.07 -1.08
C TYR A 171 11.62 -4.59 -0.01
N ASN A 172 10.50 -3.90 0.20
CA ASN A 172 9.48 -4.29 1.18
C ASN A 172 8.86 -5.66 0.86
N CYS A 173 8.64 -5.97 -0.43
CA CYS A 173 8.18 -7.29 -0.84
C CYS A 173 9.22 -8.37 -0.52
N LEU A 174 10.51 -8.12 -0.73
CA LEU A 174 11.58 -9.05 -0.35
C LEU A 174 11.61 -9.24 1.17
N CYS A 175 11.58 -8.17 1.96
CA CYS A 175 11.48 -8.28 3.42
C CYS A 175 10.25 -9.07 3.88
N ALA A 176 9.11 -8.85 3.22
CA ALA A 176 7.89 -9.58 3.48
C ALA A 176 7.98 -11.06 3.08
N LEU A 177 8.87 -11.45 2.16
CA LEU A 177 9.11 -12.85 1.79
C LEU A 177 9.81 -13.61 2.94
N PHE A 178 10.78 -12.98 3.58
CA PHE A 178 11.63 -13.61 4.59
C PHE A 178 11.08 -13.53 6.02
N SER A 179 10.07 -12.72 6.29
CA SER A 179 9.53 -12.57 7.65
C SER A 179 8.02 -12.40 7.66
N ARG A 180 7.37 -13.07 8.61
CA ARG A 180 5.94 -12.91 8.96
C ARG A 180 5.73 -12.18 10.29
N LYS A 181 6.83 -11.76 10.94
CA LYS A 181 6.79 -11.05 12.20
C LYS A 181 6.64 -9.56 11.96
N ILE A 182 5.81 -8.90 12.75
CA ILE A 182 5.64 -7.45 12.75
C ILE A 182 5.65 -6.93 14.18
N VAL A 183 6.03 -5.67 14.35
CA VAL A 183 5.86 -4.95 15.61
C VAL A 183 4.89 -3.83 15.36
N TRP A 184 3.85 -3.72 16.17
CA TRP A 184 2.87 -2.63 16.05
C TRP A 184 2.41 -2.20 17.43
N ARG A 185 2.47 -0.89 17.71
CA ARG A 185 2.12 -0.29 19.00
C ARG A 185 2.77 -1.02 20.20
N GLY A 186 4.06 -1.35 20.06
CA GLY A 186 4.83 -2.03 21.11
C GLY A 186 4.54 -3.54 21.28
N ILE A 187 3.70 -4.14 20.43
CA ILE A 187 3.36 -5.56 20.47
C ILE A 187 4.00 -6.27 19.27
N GLU A 188 4.69 -7.38 19.52
CA GLU A 188 5.23 -8.25 18.48
C GLU A 188 4.22 -9.33 18.10
N TYR A 189 3.87 -9.38 16.81
CA TYR A 189 2.93 -10.34 16.26
C TYR A 189 3.61 -11.28 15.26
N ASN A 190 3.17 -12.53 15.24
CA ASN A 190 3.49 -13.53 14.23
C ASN A 190 2.25 -13.83 13.38
N LEU A 191 2.30 -13.47 12.10
CA LEU A 191 1.19 -13.67 11.17
C LEU A 191 1.20 -15.11 10.62
N LYS A 192 0.61 -16.06 11.36
CA LYS A 192 0.55 -17.48 10.96
C LYS A 192 -0.25 -17.65 9.67
N SER A 193 -1.44 -17.07 9.62
CA SER A 193 -2.35 -17.09 8.47
C SER A 193 -3.26 -15.85 8.44
N ALA A 194 -4.13 -15.73 7.43
CA ALA A 194 -5.10 -14.65 7.37
C ALA A 194 -6.18 -14.74 8.47
N THR A 195 -6.31 -15.88 9.15
CA THR A 195 -7.30 -16.13 10.21
C THR A 195 -6.66 -16.33 11.59
N GLU A 196 -5.33 -16.38 11.67
CA GLU A 196 -4.61 -16.65 12.91
C GLU A 196 -3.36 -15.78 13.01
N THR A 197 -3.32 -14.97 14.04
CA THR A 197 -2.21 -14.11 14.45
C THR A 197 -1.88 -14.43 15.89
N GLU A 198 -0.60 -14.70 16.14
CA GLU A 198 -0.08 -15.02 17.46
C GLU A 198 0.65 -13.79 18.03
N ILE A 199 0.38 -13.46 19.29
CA ILE A 199 1.11 -12.41 20.01
C ILE A 199 2.33 -13.06 20.65
N LEU A 200 3.52 -12.60 20.26
CA LEU A 200 4.79 -13.13 20.75
C LEU A 200 5.27 -12.42 22.01
N SER A 201 5.18 -11.10 22.04
CA SER A 201 5.62 -10.29 23.19
C SER A 201 4.88 -8.95 23.24
N THR A 202 4.71 -8.42 24.46
CA THR A 202 4.15 -7.09 24.71
C THR A 202 5.21 -6.28 25.45
N ASN A 203 5.68 -5.18 24.85
CA ASN A 203 6.68 -4.33 25.48
C ASN A 203 5.98 -3.21 26.27
N ASN A 204 5.73 -3.44 27.56
CA ASN A 204 4.92 -2.55 28.42
C ASN A 204 5.45 -1.12 28.53
N ARG A 205 6.74 -0.84 28.25
CA ARG A 205 7.32 0.50 28.36
C ARG A 205 6.83 1.52 27.31
N GLN A 206 6.22 1.09 26.20
CA GLN A 206 5.66 2.00 25.18
C GLN A 206 4.15 2.22 25.30
N LEU A 207 3.44 1.42 26.09
CA LEU A 207 2.00 1.57 26.31
C LEU A 207 1.71 2.71 27.30
N GLU A 208 2.58 2.92 28.29
CA GLU A 208 2.47 3.99 29.30
C GLU A 208 2.75 5.41 28.74
N SER A 209 3.34 5.55 27.54
CA SER A 209 3.61 6.85 26.93
C SER A 209 2.50 7.35 25.98
N ILE A 210 1.38 6.62 25.90
CA ILE A 210 0.24 6.92 25.02
C ILE A 210 -1.03 7.26 25.84
N GLU A 211 -0.97 7.18 27.18
CA GLU A 211 -1.96 7.75 28.11
C GLU A 211 -1.53 9.17 28.53
#